data_AF-A0A024E6U6-F1
#
_entry.id   AF-A0A024E6U6-F1
#
_cell.length_a   1.000
_cell.length_b   1.000
_cell.length_c   1.000
_cell.angle_alpha   90.00
_cell.angle_beta   90.00
_cell.angle_gamma   90.00
#
_symmetry.space_group_name_H-M   'P 1'
#
loop_
_entity.id
_entity.type
_entity.pdbx_description
1 polymer ?
#
loop_
_entity_poly.entity_id
_entity_poly.type
_entity_poly.pdbx_seq_one_letter_code
_entity_poly.pdbx_strand_id
1 'polypeptide(L)'
;MLGVAMGASGDHSLFAVHAHINLLGWVSMALFGIIGTAHPSITEGRMAAAQFWIYNLGVPLMLGALTLRLKGFPSVEPLIGVASLLIGCSVLLFVWLVFSRIGVTTVYLSSPTGESRLS
;
A
#
# COMPACT_ATOMS: atom_id res chain seq x y z
N MET A 1 14.90 -12.87 5.25
CA MET A 1 16.13 -12.71 6.04
C MET A 1 15.86 -12.37 7.51
N LEU A 2 14.98 -11.39 7.85
CA LEU A 2 14.64 -11.11 9.27
C LEU A 2 13.96 -12.28 10.02
N GLY A 3 13.12 -13.08 9.35
CA GLY A 3 12.48 -14.26 9.96
C GLY A 3 13.47 -15.38 10.32
N VAL A 4 14.58 -15.50 9.57
CA VAL A 4 15.67 -16.43 9.86
C VAL A 4 16.48 -15.94 11.06
N ALA A 5 16.74 -14.63 11.15
CA ALA A 5 17.38 -14.02 12.31
C ALA A 5 16.52 -14.14 13.59
N MET A 6 15.20 -13.97 13.51
CA MET A 6 14.29 -14.19 14.64
C MET A 6 14.24 -15.64 15.09
N GLY A 7 14.15 -16.59 14.15
CA GLY A 7 14.18 -18.03 14.46
C GLY A 7 15.52 -18.46 15.08
N ALA A 8 16.63 -17.82 14.71
CA ALA A 8 17.94 -18.08 15.28
C ALA A 8 18.18 -17.44 16.67
N SER A 9 17.50 -16.33 17.00
CA SER A 9 17.69 -15.60 18.26
C SER A 9 16.63 -15.88 19.34
N GLY A 10 15.49 -16.49 19.00
CA GLY A 10 14.42 -16.83 19.95
C GLY A 10 13.62 -15.63 20.50
N ASP A 11 13.94 -14.41 20.06
CA ASP A 11 13.35 -13.17 20.56
C ASP A 11 12.22 -12.69 19.63
N HIS A 12 10.97 -12.85 20.07
CA HIS A 12 9.78 -12.53 19.30
C HIS A 12 9.45 -11.02 19.24
N SER A 13 10.29 -10.18 19.85
CA SER A 13 10.12 -8.71 19.88
C SER A 13 10.06 -8.08 18.47
N LEU A 14 10.74 -8.68 17.49
CA LEU A 14 10.74 -8.24 16.07
C LEU A 14 9.57 -8.77 15.23
N PHE A 15 8.62 -9.52 15.81
CA PHE A 15 7.56 -10.20 15.05
C PHE A 15 6.68 -9.20 14.32
N ALA A 16 6.36 -8.09 14.98
CA ALA A 16 5.62 -6.99 14.39
C ALA A 16 6.34 -6.41 13.16
N VAL A 17 7.67 -6.18 13.22
CA VAL A 17 8.44 -5.67 12.07
C VAL A 17 8.37 -6.65 10.90
N HIS A 18 8.53 -7.95 11.19
CA HIS A 18 8.50 -8.98 10.15
C HIS A 18 7.14 -9.10 9.46
N ALA A 19 6.06 -9.11 10.24
CA ALA A 19 4.69 -9.16 9.72
C ALA A 19 4.38 -7.96 8.81
N HIS A 20 4.81 -6.75 9.22
CA HIS A 20 4.58 -5.54 8.42
C HIS A 20 5.43 -5.51 7.15
N ILE A 21 6.67 -6.01 7.16
CA ILE A 21 7.47 -6.16 5.93
C ILE A 21 6.77 -7.06 4.92
N ASN A 22 6.23 -8.20 5.36
CA ASN A 22 5.53 -9.11 4.45
C ASN A 22 4.22 -8.53 3.95
N LEU A 23 3.40 -7.92 4.82
CA LEU A 23 2.10 -7.38 4.41
C LEU A 23 2.23 -6.06 3.62
N LEU A 24 2.96 -5.08 4.13
CA LEU A 24 3.10 -3.76 3.50
C LEU A 24 4.14 -3.77 2.37
N GLY A 25 5.24 -4.48 2.57
CA GLY A 25 6.31 -4.56 1.57
C GLY A 25 5.99 -5.52 0.43
N TRP A 26 5.60 -6.75 0.74
CA TRP A 26 5.37 -7.78 -0.29
C TRP A 26 3.92 -7.78 -0.80
N VAL A 27 2.95 -8.09 0.07
CA VAL A 27 1.56 -8.33 -0.34
C VAL A 27 0.93 -7.07 -0.94
N SER A 28 1.09 -5.92 -0.30
CA SER A 28 0.49 -4.67 -0.78
C SER A 28 1.12 -4.19 -2.09
N MET A 29 2.45 -4.28 -2.23
CA MET A 29 3.13 -3.93 -3.49
C MET A 29 2.73 -4.85 -4.64
N ALA A 30 2.63 -6.16 -4.38
CA ALA A 30 2.13 -7.11 -5.37
C ALA A 30 0.68 -6.78 -5.78
N LEU A 31 -0.17 -6.45 -4.82
CA LEU A 31 -1.56 -6.07 -5.09
C LEU A 31 -1.66 -4.78 -5.91
N PHE A 32 -0.91 -3.74 -5.55
CA PHE A 32 -0.86 -2.49 -6.31
C PHE A 32 -0.32 -2.71 -7.73
N GLY A 33 0.70 -3.55 -7.89
CA GLY A 33 1.23 -3.94 -9.19
C GLY A 33 0.20 -4.66 -10.07
N ILE A 34 -0.49 -5.67 -9.52
CA ILE A 34 -1.51 -6.44 -10.26
C ILE A 34 -2.70 -5.57 -10.64
N ILE A 35 -3.22 -4.75 -9.72
CA ILE A 35 -4.37 -3.89 -10.02
C ILE A 35 -3.96 -2.79 -11.02
N GLY A 36 -2.75 -2.24 -10.88
CA GLY A 36 -2.23 -1.21 -11.78
C GLY A 36 -1.98 -1.73 -13.20
N THR A 37 -1.55 -2.99 -13.37
CA THR A 37 -1.42 -3.60 -14.70
C THR A 37 -2.77 -3.98 -15.31
N ALA A 38 -3.72 -4.44 -14.50
CA ALA A 38 -5.08 -4.74 -14.96
C ALA A 38 -5.88 -3.49 -15.36
N HIS A 39 -5.65 -2.37 -14.67
CA HIS A 39 -6.37 -1.12 -14.88
C HIS A 39 -5.40 0.07 -14.95
N PRO A 40 -4.71 0.30 -16.07
CA PRO A 40 -3.77 1.42 -16.19
C PRO A 40 -4.41 2.79 -15.94
N SER A 41 -5.73 2.93 -16.08
CA SER A 41 -6.47 4.15 -15.73
C SER A 41 -6.40 4.52 -14.23
N ILE A 42 -6.06 3.58 -13.34
CA ILE A 42 -5.84 3.86 -11.92
C ILE A 42 -4.41 4.34 -11.61
N THR A 43 -3.46 4.16 -12.53
CA THR A 43 -2.08 4.63 -12.33
C THR A 43 -1.85 6.02 -12.96
N GLU A 44 -2.82 6.50 -13.74
CA GLU A 44 -2.76 7.81 -14.37
C GLU A 44 -3.25 8.95 -13.45
N GLY A 45 -2.37 9.93 -13.25
CA GLY A 45 -2.69 11.20 -12.61
C GLY A 45 -1.85 11.54 -11.37
N ARG A 46 -1.90 12.82 -10.99
CA ARG A 46 -1.11 13.36 -9.86
C ARG A 46 -1.48 12.73 -8.51
N MET A 47 -2.74 12.28 -8.37
CA MET A 47 -3.24 11.62 -7.15
C MET A 47 -2.70 10.20 -6.99
N ALA A 48 -2.60 9.43 -8.08
CA ALA A 48 -2.00 8.09 -8.08
C ALA A 48 -0.49 8.18 -7.74
N ALA A 49 0.21 9.14 -8.33
CA ALA A 49 1.62 9.40 -8.00
C ALA A 49 1.79 9.79 -6.52
N ALA A 50 0.95 10.68 -5.99
CA ALA A 50 1.00 11.07 -4.58
C ALA A 50 0.75 9.87 -3.65
N GLN A 51 -0.28 9.05 -3.94
CA GLN A 51 -0.58 7.82 -3.19
C GLN A 51 0.63 6.88 -3.16
N PHE A 52 1.24 6.64 -4.32
CA PHE A 52 2.42 5.79 -4.46
C PHE A 52 3.60 6.31 -3.64
N TRP A 53 3.94 7.59 -3.76
CA TRP A 53 5.06 8.18 -3.03
C TRP A 53 4.83 8.20 -1.52
N ILE A 54 3.62 8.54 -1.06
CA ILE A 54 3.27 8.52 0.37
C ILE A 54 3.40 7.09 0.93
N TYR A 55 2.96 6.08 0.19
CA TYR A 55 3.12 4.68 0.61
C TYR A 55 4.60 4.29 0.67
N ASN A 56 5.35 4.59 -0.38
CA ASN A 56 6.72 4.15 -0.55
C ASN A 56 7.69 4.85 0.41
N LEU A 57 7.41 6.09 0.83
CA LEU A 57 8.12 6.74 1.94
C LEU A 57 7.61 6.31 3.32
N GLY A 58 6.29 6.12 3.47
CA GLY A 58 5.67 5.78 4.75
C GLY A 58 6.11 4.42 5.28
N VAL A 59 6.19 3.41 4.42
CA VAL A 59 6.62 2.05 4.79
C VAL A 59 8.03 2.00 5.40
N PRO A 60 9.11 2.48 4.73
CA PRO A 60 10.45 2.49 5.30
C PRO A 60 10.56 3.40 6.52
N LEU A 61 9.81 4.51 6.58
CA LEU A 61 9.72 5.35 7.78
C LEU A 61 9.16 4.55 8.98
N MET A 62 8.04 3.83 8.78
CA MET A 62 7.42 3.02 9.83
C MET A 62 8.32 1.87 10.28
N LEU A 63 8.92 1.15 9.34
CA LEU A 63 9.89 0.09 9.64
C LEU A 63 11.10 0.64 10.39
N GLY A 64 11.68 1.74 9.91
CA GLY A 64 12.83 2.39 10.54
C GLY A 64 12.51 2.83 11.97
N ALA A 65 11.38 3.49 12.19
CA ALA A 65 10.93 3.90 13.51
C ALA A 65 10.71 2.70 14.44
N LEU A 66 10.12 1.61 13.95
CA LEU A 66 9.92 0.39 14.74
C LEU A 66 11.26 -0.28 15.09
N THR A 67 12.24 -0.29 14.19
CA THR A 67 13.59 -0.79 14.50
C THR A 67 14.31 0.08 15.54
N LEU A 68 14.15 1.41 15.50
CA LEU A 68 14.72 2.32 16.51
C LEU A 68 14.08 2.10 17.89
N ARG A 69 12.76 1.88 17.95
CA ARG A 69 12.05 1.56 19.18
C ARG A 69 12.64 0.30 19.83
N LEU A 70 12.87 -0.73 19.03
CA LEU A 70 13.45 -2.00 19.48
C LEU A 70 14.92 -1.88 19.91
N LYS A 71 15.66 -0.90 19.37
CA LYS A 71 17.03 -0.56 19.83
C LYS A 71 17.05 0.23 21.15
N GLY A 72 15.90 0.48 21.79
CA GLY A 72 15.82 1.15 23.09
C GLY A 72 15.58 2.65 23.03
N PHE A 73 15.10 3.20 21.91
CA PHE A 73 14.71 4.60 21.78
C PHE A 73 13.18 4.75 21.88
N PRO A 74 12.59 4.95 23.08
CA PRO A 74 11.14 5.05 23.25
C PRO A 74 10.53 6.30 22.58
N SER A 75 11.31 7.37 22.39
CA SER A 75 10.86 8.64 21.82
C SER A 75 10.35 8.56 20.37
N VAL A 76 10.49 7.43 19.68
CA VAL A 76 10.02 7.24 18.29
C VAL A 76 8.60 6.68 18.18
N GLU A 77 7.92 6.36 19.29
CA GLU A 77 6.50 5.98 19.29
C GLU A 77 5.57 6.94 18.53
N PRO A 78 5.63 8.28 18.74
CA PRO A 78 4.79 9.19 17.96
C PRO A 78 5.12 9.15 16.47
N LEU A 79 6.38 8.88 16.09
CA LEU A 79 6.79 8.76 14.69
C LEU A 79 6.15 7.53 14.02
N ILE A 80 6.04 6.41 14.75
CA ILE A 80 5.31 5.22 14.28
C ILE A 80 3.84 5.56 14.01
N GLY A 81 3.20 6.30 14.92
CA GLY A 81 1.81 6.74 14.76
C GLY A 81 1.60 7.61 13.52
N VAL A 82 2.49 8.58 13.28
CA VAL A 82 2.45 9.43 12.09
C VAL A 82 2.66 8.61 10.82
N ALA A 83 3.62 7.68 10.84
CA ALA A 83 3.88 6.80 9.70
C ALA A 83 2.68 5.92 9.36
N SER A 84 2.01 5.34 10.37
CA SER A 84 0.78 4.55 10.17
C SER A 84 -0.35 5.39 9.59
N LEU A 85 -0.51 6.65 10.02
CA LEU A 85 -1.51 7.58 9.48
C LEU A 85 -1.23 7.90 8.00
N LEU A 86 0.03 8.15 7.64
CA LEU A 86 0.44 8.39 6.25
C LEU A 86 0.15 7.18 5.36
N ILE A 87 0.54 5.97 5.80
CA ILE A 87 0.29 4.72 5.07
C ILE A 87 -1.23 4.50 4.93
N GLY A 88 -1.99 4.67 6.01
CA GLY A 88 -3.45 4.53 5.99
C GLY A 88 -4.12 5.50 5.03
N CYS A 89 -3.69 6.77 5.03
CA CYS A 89 -4.19 7.78 4.10
C CYS A 89 -3.89 7.42 2.63
N SER A 90 -2.70 6.87 2.35
CA SER A 90 -2.34 6.36 1.03
C SER A 90 -3.22 5.18 0.60
N VAL A 91 -3.49 4.21 1.49
CA VAL A 91 -4.38 3.09 1.19
C VAL A 91 -5.80 3.57 0.90
N LEU A 92 -6.32 4.54 1.67
CA LEU A 92 -7.64 5.13 1.42
C LEU A 92 -7.69 5.84 0.06
N LEU A 93 -6.65 6.59 -0.30
CA LEU A 93 -6.52 7.20 -1.63
C LEU A 93 -6.53 6.14 -2.73
N PHE A 94 -5.81 5.03 -2.54
CA PHE A 94 -5.80 3.93 -3.51
C PHE A 94 -7.20 3.33 -3.70
N VAL A 95 -7.89 3.02 -2.60
CA VAL A 95 -9.26 2.49 -2.63
C VAL A 95 -10.20 3.46 -3.37
N TRP A 96 -10.13 4.75 -3.03
CA TRP A 96 -10.95 5.77 -3.70
C TRP A 96 -10.69 5.84 -5.20
N LEU A 97 -9.42 5.75 -5.60
CA LEU A 97 -9.00 5.82 -7.00
C LEU A 97 -9.46 4.58 -7.79
N VAL A 98 -9.39 3.39 -7.18
CA VAL A 98 -9.95 2.14 -7.70
C VAL A 98 -11.46 2.29 -7.93
N PHE A 99 -12.24 2.72 -6.94
CA PHE A 99 -13.70 2.89 -7.11
C PHE A 99 -14.05 3.97 -8.16
N SER A 100 -13.34 5.09 -8.16
CA SER A 100 -13.63 6.21 -9.07
C SER A 100 -13.29 5.90 -10.52
N ARG A 101 -12.23 5.14 -10.80
CA ARG A 101 -11.80 4.84 -12.19
C ARG A 101 -12.40 3.54 -12.72
N ILE A 102 -12.47 2.49 -11.91
CA ILE A 102 -13.01 1.19 -12.34
C ILE A 102 -14.54 1.25 -12.41
N GLY A 103 -15.19 1.90 -11.44
CA GLY A 103 -16.65 2.06 -11.43
C GLY A 103 -17.18 2.80 -12.66
N VAL A 104 -16.40 3.73 -13.22
CA VAL A 104 -16.78 4.49 -14.42
C VAL A 104 -16.71 3.63 -15.69
N THR A 105 -15.70 2.75 -15.80
CA THR A 105 -15.54 1.86 -16.98
C THR A 105 -16.70 0.88 -17.12
N THR A 106 -17.18 0.32 -16.01
CA THR A 106 -18.31 -0.64 -16.02
C THR A 106 -19.62 0.00 -16.48
N VAL A 107 -19.84 1.29 -16.17
CA VAL A 107 -21.06 2.02 -16.58
C VAL A 107 -21.09 2.29 -18.09
N TYR A 108 -19.94 2.46 -18.74
CA TYR A 108 -19.89 2.64 -20.20
C TYR A 108 -20.19 1.34 -20.96
N LEU A 109 -19.70 0.21 -20.46
CA LEU A 109 -19.93 -1.11 -21.08
C LEU A 109 -21.36 -1.62 -20.92
N SER A 110 -22.10 -1.13 -19.93
CA SER A 110 -23.52 -1.46 -19.72
C SER A 110 -24.49 -0.53 -20.43
N SER A 111 -24.01 0.48 -21.19
CA SER A 111 -24.89 1.31 -22.01
C SER A 111 -25.36 0.52 -23.25
N PRO A 112 -26.67 0.27 -23.43
CA PRO A 112 -27.20 -0.54 -24.53
C PRO A 112 -27.20 0.18 -25.89
N THR A 113 -26.17 0.98 -26.19
CA THR A 113 -26.08 1.76 -27.43
C THR A 113 -25.04 1.24 -28.44
N GLY A 114 -24.35 0.14 -28.13
CA GLY A 114 -23.32 -0.46 -28.98
C GLY A 114 -23.84 -1.27 -30.19
N GLU A 115 -25.13 -1.62 -30.25
CA GLU A 115 -25.66 -2.53 -31.29
C GLU A 115 -26.07 -1.86 -32.61
N SER A 116 -26.02 -0.52 -32.74
CA SER A 116 -26.54 0.16 -33.95
C SER A 116 -25.51 0.56 -35.02
N ARG A 117 -24.21 0.24 -34.86
CA ARG A 117 -23.16 0.67 -35.81
C ARG A 117 -22.53 -0.45 -36.66
N LEU A 118 -23.14 -1.63 -36.70
CA LEU A 118 -22.68 -2.76 -37.53
C LEU A 118 -23.73 -3.23 -38.56
N SER A 119 -24.61 -2.33 -39.03
CA SER A 119 -25.55 -2.61 -40.14
C SER A 119 -25.35 -1.63 -41.28
#